data_AF-A0A929XBL6-F1
#
_entry.id   AF-A0A929XBL6-F1
#
_cell.length_a   1.000
_cell.length_b   1.000
_cell.length_c   1.000
_cell.angle_alpha   90.00
_cell.angle_beta   90.00
_cell.angle_gamma   90.00
#
_symmetry.space_group_name_H-M   'P 1'
#
loop_
_entity.id
_entity.type
_entity.pdbx_description
1 polymer ?
#
loop_
_entity_poly.entity_id
_entity_poly.type
_entity_poly.pdbx_seq_one_letter_code
_entity_poly.pdbx_strand_id
1 'polypeptide(L)'
;MMYVETTVAAEIFGIHPRALANSINRGSSKYPFVRIQDAGARSRGGVKLLFAVEIADIDGAIKGGKVDKDVSVYIEDSSEQSGFRQMKFSEIKGGKDDARDGKKENLNKEYAVLDDGEKEEINEKIRLLKEYEAAKKQGVSCKKFCEDSGISEANLFRWQKAYKEKGAAALIDKRGKHRKNASVLEEWMKEFILENFRAYGAGGLNITELYRRLHQEYFRRRGEAHNYPNFLTGKIKPLFDAGVIKRYLDGYYASNKLEY
;
A
#
# COMPACT_ATOMS: atom_id res chain seq x y z
N MET A 1 -25.69 -4.43 -13.78
CA MET A 1 -24.96 -4.64 -15.03
C MET A 1 -24.69 -3.28 -15.65
N MET A 2 -23.52 -3.08 -16.26
CA MET A 2 -23.17 -1.86 -17.00
C MET A 2 -22.88 -2.23 -18.44
N TYR A 3 -22.96 -1.26 -19.34
CA TYR A 3 -22.71 -1.48 -20.75
C TYR A 3 -21.49 -0.68 -21.23
N VAL A 4 -20.65 -1.27 -22.07
CA VAL A 4 -19.43 -0.63 -22.63
C VAL A 4 -19.33 -0.85 -24.13
N GLU A 5 -18.55 -0.02 -24.81
CA GLU A 5 -18.32 -0.15 -26.25
C GLU A 5 -17.49 -1.40 -26.61
N THR A 6 -17.62 -1.86 -27.86
CA THR A 6 -16.96 -3.08 -28.37
C THR A 6 -15.46 -3.15 -28.10
N THR A 7 -14.73 -2.03 -28.22
CA THR A 7 -13.28 -1.98 -27.99
C THR A 7 -12.95 -2.22 -26.53
N VAL A 8 -13.65 -1.54 -25.62
CA VAL A 8 -13.50 -1.68 -24.17
C VAL A 8 -13.90 -3.09 -23.72
N ALA A 9 -15.03 -3.60 -24.23
CA ALA A 9 -15.49 -4.96 -23.95
C ALA A 9 -14.44 -6.00 -24.33
N ALA A 10 -13.79 -5.84 -25.48
CA ALA A 10 -12.75 -6.74 -25.97
C ALA A 10 -11.55 -6.81 -25.00
N GLU A 11 -11.11 -5.66 -24.49
CA GLU A 11 -10.03 -5.58 -23.49
C GLU A 11 -10.42 -6.23 -22.16
N ILE A 12 -11.65 -6.01 -21.69
CA ILE A 12 -12.15 -6.58 -20.44
C ILE A 12 -12.23 -8.11 -20.54
N PHE A 13 -12.81 -8.62 -21.62
CA PHE A 13 -12.93 -10.06 -21.85
C PHE A 13 -11.61 -10.72 -22.30
N GLY A 14 -10.58 -9.95 -22.61
CA GLY A 14 -9.28 -10.46 -23.08
C GLY A 14 -9.36 -11.15 -24.45
N ILE A 15 -10.19 -10.64 -25.36
CA ILE A 15 -10.41 -11.20 -26.70
C ILE A 15 -10.25 -10.15 -27.78
N HIS A 16 -10.09 -10.58 -29.03
CA HIS A 16 -10.04 -9.66 -30.16
C HIS A 16 -11.44 -9.05 -30.45
N PRO A 17 -11.58 -7.75 -30.81
CA PRO A 17 -12.88 -7.13 -31.11
C PRO A 17 -13.70 -7.85 -32.19
N ARG A 18 -13.04 -8.46 -33.18
CA ARG A 18 -13.70 -9.31 -34.19
C ARG A 18 -14.39 -10.54 -33.59
N ALA A 19 -13.91 -11.07 -32.47
CA ALA A 19 -14.57 -12.19 -31.79
C ALA A 19 -15.94 -11.79 -31.25
N LEU A 20 -16.08 -10.57 -30.73
CA LEU A 20 -17.36 -10.00 -30.31
C LEU A 20 -18.32 -9.82 -31.49
N ALA A 21 -17.84 -9.26 -32.60
CA ALA A 21 -18.64 -9.12 -33.83
C ALA A 21 -19.10 -10.50 -34.37
N ASN A 22 -18.20 -11.49 -34.39
CA ASN A 22 -18.53 -12.85 -34.81
C ASN A 22 -19.52 -13.54 -33.86
N SER A 23 -19.43 -13.29 -32.55
CA SER A 23 -20.39 -13.79 -31.56
C SER A 23 -21.81 -13.33 -31.87
N ILE A 24 -21.95 -12.06 -32.25
CA ILE A 24 -23.25 -11.46 -32.63
C ILE A 24 -23.77 -12.10 -33.91
N ASN A 25 -22.93 -12.21 -34.95
CA ASN A 25 -23.33 -12.80 -36.24
C ASN A 25 -23.76 -14.27 -36.11
N ARG A 26 -23.21 -14.99 -35.12
CA ARG A 26 -23.55 -16.39 -34.83
C ARG A 26 -24.73 -16.55 -33.87
N GLY A 27 -25.30 -15.46 -33.36
CA GLY A 27 -26.38 -15.50 -32.36
C GLY A 27 -25.96 -16.09 -31.01
N SER A 28 -24.69 -16.00 -30.64
CA SER A 28 -24.20 -16.55 -29.36
C SER A 28 -24.60 -15.66 -28.18
N SER A 29 -25.09 -16.28 -27.11
CA SER A 29 -25.43 -15.64 -25.84
C SER A 29 -24.23 -15.38 -24.92
N LYS A 30 -23.01 -15.75 -25.34
CA LYS A 30 -21.80 -15.67 -24.49
C LYS A 30 -21.44 -14.24 -24.07
N TYR A 31 -21.67 -13.26 -24.94
CA TYR A 31 -21.42 -11.85 -24.65
C TYR A 31 -22.72 -11.08 -24.85
N PRO A 32 -23.51 -10.86 -23.78
CA PRO A 32 -24.76 -10.14 -23.89
C PRO A 32 -24.52 -8.71 -24.39
N PHE A 33 -25.35 -8.23 -25.30
CA PHE A 33 -25.19 -6.93 -25.93
C PHE A 33 -26.54 -6.28 -26.23
N VAL A 34 -26.54 -4.95 -26.32
CA VAL A 34 -27.67 -4.13 -26.76
C VAL A 34 -27.25 -3.31 -27.98
N ARG A 35 -28.21 -3.09 -28.89
CA ARG A 35 -28.04 -2.24 -30.07
C ARG A 35 -28.75 -0.93 -29.83
N ILE A 36 -28.01 0.17 -29.87
CA ILE A 36 -28.59 1.52 -29.88
C ILE A 36 -28.65 1.98 -31.34
N GLN A 37 -29.86 2.26 -31.82
CA GLN A 37 -30.10 2.89 -33.11
C GLN A 37 -30.02 4.42 -32.92
N ASP A 38 -29.54 5.15 -33.93
CA ASP A 38 -29.40 6.62 -33.92
C ASP A 38 -28.38 7.25 -32.95
N ALA A 39 -27.29 6.55 -32.65
CA ALA A 39 -26.13 7.15 -31.98
C ALA A 39 -25.31 7.98 -33.00
N GLY A 40 -25.45 9.32 -32.96
CA GLY A 40 -24.98 10.24 -33.99
C GLY A 40 -23.54 10.08 -34.54
N ALA A 41 -23.39 10.54 -35.79
CA ALA A 41 -22.18 10.96 -36.51
C ALA A 41 -21.20 9.92 -37.13
N ARG A 42 -21.63 8.72 -37.55
CA ARG A 42 -20.90 7.99 -38.62
C ARG A 42 -21.83 7.47 -39.73
N SER A 43 -21.53 7.92 -40.94
CA SER A 43 -22.34 7.92 -42.16
C SER A 43 -22.60 6.57 -42.84
N ARG A 44 -22.74 5.46 -42.10
CA ARG A 44 -23.17 4.16 -42.65
C ARG A 44 -24.05 3.38 -41.66
N GLY A 45 -25.17 3.98 -41.27
CA GLY A 45 -26.22 3.26 -40.54
C GLY A 45 -26.04 3.13 -39.02
N GLY A 46 -25.15 3.92 -38.40
CA GLY A 46 -25.26 4.41 -37.02
C GLY A 46 -25.54 3.46 -35.83
N VAL A 47 -25.54 2.13 -36.00
CA VAL A 47 -25.84 1.21 -34.89
C VAL A 47 -24.62 1.11 -33.97
N LYS A 48 -24.81 1.56 -32.73
CA LYS A 48 -23.80 1.41 -31.68
C LYS A 48 -24.07 0.13 -30.91
N LEU A 49 -23.04 -0.69 -30.75
CA LEU A 49 -23.08 -1.94 -29.98
C LEU A 49 -22.51 -1.67 -28.59
N LEU A 50 -23.29 -2.01 -27.57
CA LEU A 50 -22.85 -1.99 -26.19
C LEU A 50 -22.93 -3.38 -25.58
N PHE A 51 -21.88 -3.82 -24.89
CA PHE A 51 -21.78 -5.13 -24.27
C PHE A 51 -21.97 -5.03 -22.77
N ALA A 52 -22.75 -5.95 -22.22
CA ALA A 52 -22.98 -6.04 -20.78
C ALA A 52 -21.73 -6.57 -20.08
N VAL A 53 -21.32 -5.89 -19.03
CA VAL A 53 -20.15 -6.20 -18.21
C VAL A 53 -20.48 -5.96 -16.74
N GLU A 54 -19.91 -6.79 -15.87
CA GLU A 54 -20.01 -6.61 -14.43
C GLU A 54 -19.05 -5.51 -13.93
N ILE A 55 -19.43 -4.84 -12.84
CA ILE A 55 -18.58 -3.81 -12.21
C ILE A 55 -17.22 -4.39 -11.81
N ALA A 56 -17.20 -5.65 -11.34
CA ALA A 56 -16.00 -6.36 -10.93
C ALA A 56 -15.02 -6.58 -12.10
N ASP A 57 -15.52 -6.89 -13.30
CA ASP A 57 -14.69 -7.10 -14.48
C ASP A 57 -14.07 -5.79 -15.00
N ILE A 58 -14.83 -4.69 -14.94
CA ILE A 58 -14.33 -3.35 -15.26
C ILE A 58 -13.24 -2.96 -14.25
N ASP A 59 -13.47 -3.17 -12.95
CA ASP A 59 -12.49 -2.89 -11.90
C ASP A 59 -11.23 -3.75 -12.03
N GLY A 60 -11.39 -5.03 -12.37
CA GLY A 60 -10.28 -5.94 -12.68
C GLY A 60 -9.46 -5.49 -13.88
N ALA A 61 -10.13 -5.06 -14.96
CA ALA A 61 -9.47 -4.57 -16.17
C ALA A 61 -8.72 -3.24 -15.93
N ILE A 62 -9.27 -2.34 -15.11
CA ILE A 62 -8.61 -1.10 -14.69
C ILE A 62 -7.37 -1.40 -13.84
N LYS A 63 -7.49 -2.28 -12.83
CA LYS A 63 -6.35 -2.68 -11.99
C LYS A 63 -5.26 -3.40 -12.78
N GLY A 64 -5.65 -4.14 -13.82
CA GLY A 64 -4.74 -4.79 -14.75
C GLY A 64 -4.10 -3.84 -15.77
N GLY A 65 -4.45 -2.55 -15.78
CA GLY A 65 -3.94 -1.56 -16.72
C GLY A 65 -4.43 -1.73 -18.17
N LYS A 66 -5.49 -2.52 -18.39
CA LYS A 66 -6.04 -2.78 -19.73
C LYS A 66 -7.02 -1.69 -20.19
N VAL A 67 -7.68 -1.02 -19.25
CA VAL A 67 -8.73 -0.03 -19.49
C VAL A 67 -8.50 1.20 -18.61
N ASP A 68 -8.81 2.38 -19.12
CA ASP A 68 -8.71 3.65 -18.37
C ASP A 68 -9.77 3.75 -17.26
N LYS A 69 -9.45 4.44 -16.16
CA LYS A 69 -10.35 4.67 -15.03
C LYS A 69 -11.58 5.50 -15.39
N ASP A 70 -11.43 6.41 -16.35
CA ASP A 70 -12.47 7.29 -16.86
C ASP A 70 -13.19 6.68 -18.07
N VAL A 71 -13.14 5.36 -18.22
CA VAL A 71 -13.84 4.66 -19.30
C VAL A 71 -15.32 5.01 -19.32
N SER A 72 -15.83 5.33 -20.51
CA SER A 72 -17.25 5.60 -20.72
C SER A 72 -18.06 4.32 -20.55
N VAL A 73 -19.03 4.39 -19.66
CA VAL A 73 -19.97 3.33 -19.37
C VAL A 73 -21.39 3.84 -19.56
N TYR A 74 -22.27 2.93 -19.95
CA TYR A 74 -23.66 3.19 -20.26
C TYR A 74 -24.52 2.45 -19.25
N ILE A 75 -25.38 3.17 -18.56
CA ILE A 75 -26.36 2.63 -17.62
C ILE A 75 -27.73 2.80 -18.26
N GLU A 76 -28.59 1.80 -18.13
CA GLU A 76 -29.99 1.92 -18.56
C GLU A 76 -30.68 3.06 -17.79
N ASP A 77 -31.19 4.04 -18.54
CA ASP A 77 -31.93 5.18 -18.01
C ASP A 77 -33.14 5.41 -18.92
N SER A 78 -34.32 5.12 -18.36
CA SER A 78 -35.59 5.22 -19.08
C SER A 78 -36.01 6.66 -19.39
N SER A 79 -35.28 7.66 -18.87
CA SER A 79 -35.51 9.08 -19.14
C SER A 79 -34.75 9.62 -20.36
N GLU A 80 -33.74 8.89 -20.85
CA GLU A 80 -32.93 9.29 -22.02
C GLU A 80 -33.55 8.79 -23.32
N GLN A 81 -33.50 9.59 -24.39
CA GLN A 81 -34.08 9.22 -25.69
C GLN A 81 -33.44 7.96 -26.30
N SER A 82 -32.19 7.65 -25.92
CA SER A 82 -31.48 6.43 -26.31
C SER A 82 -31.72 5.24 -25.36
N GLY A 83 -32.41 5.45 -24.23
CA GLY A 83 -32.58 4.47 -23.15
C GLY A 83 -31.34 4.24 -22.27
N PHE A 84 -30.23 4.94 -22.56
CA PHE A 84 -28.98 4.80 -21.84
C PHE A 84 -28.38 6.16 -21.49
N ARG A 85 -27.94 6.30 -20.24
CA ARG A 85 -27.13 7.43 -19.80
C ARG A 85 -25.65 7.07 -19.86
N GLN A 86 -24.88 7.85 -20.62
CA GLN A 86 -23.43 7.74 -20.64
C GLN A 86 -22.83 8.48 -19.45
N MET A 87 -21.96 7.81 -18.69
CA MET A 87 -21.19 8.42 -17.59
C MET A 87 -19.77 7.87 -17.60
N LYS A 88 -18.86 8.51 -16.85
CA LYS A 88 -17.54 7.91 -16.61
C LYS A 88 -17.66 6.85 -15.51
N PHE A 89 -16.91 5.75 -15.63
CA PHE A 89 -16.89 4.73 -14.59
C PHE A 89 -16.42 5.28 -13.23
N SER A 90 -15.48 6.23 -13.25
CA SER A 90 -15.02 6.98 -12.08
C SER A 90 -16.14 7.75 -11.37
N GLU A 91 -17.13 8.27 -12.10
CA GLU A 91 -18.27 9.00 -11.52
C GLU A 91 -19.25 8.04 -10.81
N ILE A 92 -19.37 6.80 -11.27
CA ILE A 92 -20.22 5.78 -10.62
C ILE A 92 -19.56 5.24 -9.36
N LYS A 93 -18.24 5.03 -9.41
CA LYS A 93 -17.47 4.61 -8.24
C LYS A 93 -17.24 5.76 -7.25
N GLY A 94 -17.42 7.01 -7.69
CA GLY A 94 -17.22 8.27 -6.95
C GLY A 94 -18.14 8.53 -5.74
N GLY A 95 -18.89 7.51 -5.29
CA GLY A 95 -19.55 7.48 -3.99
C GLY A 95 -18.71 6.85 -2.87
N LYS A 96 -17.40 6.65 -3.04
CA LYS A 96 -16.36 6.59 -1.99
C LYS A 96 -15.02 6.29 -2.64
N ASP A 97 -14.04 7.09 -2.26
CA ASP A 97 -12.60 6.90 -2.48
C ASP A 97 -12.09 7.05 -3.91
N ASP A 98 -11.67 8.28 -4.23
CA ASP A 98 -10.78 8.63 -5.35
C ASP A 98 -9.45 7.83 -5.27
N ALA A 99 -9.45 6.70 -5.97
CA ALA A 99 -8.27 5.87 -6.21
C ALA A 99 -7.49 6.38 -7.44
N ARG A 100 -6.66 7.40 -7.20
CA ARG A 100 -5.42 7.59 -7.95
C ARG A 100 -4.47 6.42 -7.63
N ASP A 101 -4.53 5.39 -8.47
CA ASP A 101 -3.53 4.34 -8.66
C ASP A 101 -2.09 4.87 -8.68
N GLY A 102 -1.20 4.06 -8.11
CA GLY A 102 0.21 4.32 -7.90
C GLY A 102 0.57 4.72 -6.46
N LYS A 103 0.60 3.75 -5.54
CA LYS A 103 1.12 3.81 -4.14
C LYS A 103 0.18 4.27 -2.99
N LYS A 104 -1.03 3.70 -2.83
CA LYS A 104 -1.82 3.91 -1.59
C LYS A 104 -1.90 2.74 -0.61
N GLU A 105 -1.54 1.52 -0.97
CA GLU A 105 -1.70 0.38 -0.04
C GLU A 105 -0.71 0.34 1.14
N ASN A 106 0.26 1.26 1.20
CA ASN A 106 1.19 1.38 2.34
C ASN A 106 0.97 2.62 3.23
N LEU A 107 0.00 3.51 2.93
CA LEU A 107 -0.05 4.82 3.58
C LEU A 107 -0.79 4.86 4.94
N ASN A 108 -1.69 3.92 5.23
CA ASN A 108 -2.43 3.87 6.50
C ASN A 108 -2.09 2.69 7.42
N LYS A 109 -1.37 1.65 6.92
CA LYS A 109 -0.91 0.55 7.78
C LYS A 109 0.18 1.00 8.74
N GLU A 110 1.06 1.92 8.35
CA GLU A 110 2.09 2.44 9.25
C GLU A 110 1.45 3.17 10.46
N TYR A 111 0.43 4.01 10.26
CA TYR A 111 -0.24 4.76 11.34
C TYR A 111 -0.95 3.86 12.37
N ALA A 112 -1.61 2.80 11.91
CA ALA A 112 -2.31 1.85 12.79
C ALA A 112 -1.37 1.02 13.68
N VAL A 113 -0.09 0.90 13.29
CA VAL A 113 0.94 0.10 13.98
C VAL A 113 1.83 0.97 14.88
N LEU A 114 1.60 2.29 14.93
CA LEU A 114 2.36 3.21 15.79
C LEU A 114 1.94 3.08 17.26
N ASP A 115 2.91 3.37 18.14
CA ASP A 115 2.67 3.53 19.56
C ASP A 115 1.80 4.77 19.84
N ASP A 116 1.11 4.81 20.98
CA ASP A 116 0.12 5.86 21.24
C ASP A 116 0.75 7.25 21.35
N GLY A 117 1.97 7.36 21.86
CA GLY A 117 2.72 8.62 21.86
C GLY A 117 3.09 9.12 20.45
N GLU A 118 3.34 8.22 19.50
CA GLU A 118 3.63 8.61 18.11
C GLU A 118 2.38 9.10 17.39
N LYS A 119 1.20 8.58 17.74
CA LYS A 119 -0.08 9.07 17.22
C LYS A 119 -0.39 10.46 17.76
N GLU A 120 -0.11 10.73 19.03
CA GLU A 120 -0.29 12.07 19.63
C GLU A 120 0.55 13.13 18.92
N GLU A 121 1.84 12.89 18.71
CA GLU A 121 2.71 13.82 17.98
C GLU A 121 2.21 14.10 16.54
N ILE A 122 1.68 13.08 15.86
CA ILE A 122 1.11 13.25 14.52
C ILE A 122 -0.17 14.09 14.58
N ASN A 123 -1.04 13.82 15.55
CA ASN A 123 -2.29 14.55 15.72
C ASN A 123 -2.05 16.03 16.03
N GLU A 124 -1.05 16.35 16.86
CA GLU A 124 -0.64 17.73 17.10
C GLU A 124 -0.17 18.42 15.82
N LYS A 125 0.69 17.77 15.03
CA LYS A 125 1.15 18.31 13.73
C LYS A 125 0.00 18.51 12.74
N ILE A 126 -0.96 17.59 12.70
CA ILE A 126 -2.16 17.71 11.85
C ILE A 126 -3.04 18.88 12.33
N ARG A 127 -3.20 19.05 13.63
CA ARG A 127 -3.95 20.15 14.22
C ARG A 127 -3.34 21.50 13.83
N LEU A 128 -2.03 21.65 13.96
CA LEU A 128 -1.29 22.85 13.57
C LEU A 128 -1.42 23.16 12.08
N LEU A 129 -1.40 22.13 11.21
CA LEU A 129 -1.63 22.32 9.77
C LEU A 129 -3.04 22.82 9.47
N LYS A 130 -4.07 22.32 10.17
CA LYS A 130 -5.46 22.79 10.01
C LYS A 130 -5.64 24.21 10.53
N GLU A 131 -5.05 24.53 11.68
CA GLU A 131 -5.07 25.88 12.26
C GLU A 131 -4.37 26.87 11.32
N TYR A 132 -3.25 26.49 10.71
CA TYR A 132 -2.60 27.31 9.69
C TYR A 132 -3.47 27.51 8.45
N GLU A 133 -4.14 26.47 7.94
CA GLU A 133 -5.05 26.61 6.80
C GLU A 133 -6.23 27.54 7.10
N ALA A 134 -6.76 27.52 8.33
CA ALA A 134 -7.79 28.44 8.78
C ALA A 134 -7.26 29.88 8.91
N ALA A 135 -6.09 30.06 9.53
CA ALA A 135 -5.44 31.36 9.68
C ALA A 135 -5.08 31.99 8.33
N LYS A 136 -4.64 31.16 7.37
CA LYS A 136 -4.37 31.59 5.98
C LYS A 136 -5.65 32.09 5.28
N LYS A 137 -6.79 31.43 5.49
CA LYS A 137 -8.10 31.90 4.98
C LYS A 137 -8.53 33.23 5.61
N GLN A 138 -8.10 33.50 6.83
CA GLN A 138 -8.32 34.77 7.53
C GLN A 138 -7.27 35.85 7.22
N GLY A 139 -6.29 35.57 6.34
CA GLY A 139 -5.28 36.52 5.91
C GLY A 139 -4.06 36.65 6.83
N VAL A 140 -3.86 35.73 7.78
CA VAL A 140 -2.68 35.70 8.65
C VAL A 140 -1.45 35.28 7.84
N SER A 141 -0.33 35.98 8.02
CA SER A 141 0.92 35.64 7.35
C SER A 141 1.60 34.44 8.00
N CYS A 142 2.28 33.62 7.18
CA CYS A 142 3.03 32.43 7.64
C CYS A 142 4.01 32.77 8.77
N LYS A 143 4.69 33.93 8.67
CA LYS A 143 5.60 34.46 9.69
C LYS A 143 4.95 34.60 11.05
N LYS A 144 3.83 35.34 11.12
CA LYS A 144 3.10 35.57 12.38
C LYS A 144 2.58 34.27 12.98
N PHE A 145 2.01 33.39 12.15
CA PHE A 145 1.57 32.09 12.62
C PHE A 145 2.73 31.24 13.19
N CYS A 146 3.89 31.25 12.53
CA CYS A 146 5.07 30.52 13.00
C CYS A 146 5.62 31.08 14.32
N GLU A 147 5.62 32.41 14.48
CA GLU A 147 5.97 33.10 15.73
C GLU A 147 5.01 32.73 16.88
N ASP A 148 3.70 32.79 16.64
CA ASP A 148 2.68 32.47 17.65
C ASP A 148 2.66 30.98 18.03
N SER A 149 2.98 30.09 17.08
CA SER A 149 2.95 28.64 17.29
C SER A 149 4.28 28.06 17.79
N GLY A 150 5.35 28.87 17.83
CA GLY A 150 6.69 28.39 18.19
C GLY A 150 7.32 27.41 17.19
N ILE A 151 6.88 27.40 15.93
CA ILE A 151 7.32 26.45 14.89
C ILE A 151 8.10 27.21 13.82
N SER A 152 9.17 26.61 13.28
CA SER A 152 9.86 27.22 12.14
C SER A 152 9.06 27.08 10.85
N GLU A 153 9.08 28.14 10.01
CA GLU A 153 8.45 28.11 8.68
C GLU A 153 8.88 26.89 7.86
N ALA A 154 10.17 26.54 7.92
CA ALA A 154 10.74 25.40 7.22
C ALA A 154 10.09 24.07 7.63
N ASN A 155 9.77 23.88 8.91
CA ASN A 155 9.09 22.68 9.38
C ASN A 155 7.63 22.65 8.92
N LEU A 156 6.92 23.78 9.00
CA LEU A 156 5.54 23.89 8.55
C LEU A 156 5.38 23.53 7.07
N PHE A 157 6.23 24.09 6.19
CA PHE A 157 6.19 23.78 4.75
C PHE A 157 6.56 22.31 4.46
N ARG A 158 7.54 21.76 5.19
CA ARG A 158 7.91 20.34 5.06
C ARG A 158 6.76 19.43 5.46
N TRP A 159 6.08 19.71 6.58
CA TRP A 159 4.93 18.95 7.04
C TRP A 159 3.75 19.07 6.09
N GLN A 160 3.46 20.28 5.59
CA GLN A 160 2.39 20.49 4.61
C GLN A 160 2.61 19.68 3.32
N LYS A 161 3.85 19.67 2.81
CA LYS A 161 4.22 18.86 1.64
C LYS A 161 4.13 17.36 1.93
N ALA A 162 4.69 16.92 3.05
CA ALA A 162 4.68 15.50 3.43
C ALA A 162 3.26 14.96 3.64
N TYR A 163 2.40 15.74 4.30
CA TYR A 163 1.01 15.37 4.55
C TYR A 163 0.21 15.29 3.24
N LYS A 164 0.38 16.26 2.32
CA LYS A 164 -0.30 16.26 1.03
C LYS A 164 0.11 15.08 0.14
N GLU A 165 1.39 14.70 0.16
CA GLU A 165 1.92 13.63 -0.70
C GLU A 165 1.71 12.23 -0.13
N LYS A 166 1.78 12.06 1.19
CA LYS A 166 1.90 10.74 1.85
C LYS A 166 1.02 10.56 3.09
N GLY A 167 0.18 11.54 3.44
CA GLY A 167 -0.76 11.45 4.56
C GLY A 167 -0.10 11.52 5.95
N ALA A 168 -0.88 11.14 6.98
CA ALA A 168 -0.52 11.31 8.40
C ALA A 168 0.78 10.61 8.82
N ALA A 169 1.02 9.38 8.34
CA ALA A 169 2.21 8.60 8.68
C ALA A 169 3.54 9.27 8.25
N ALA A 170 3.49 10.18 7.27
CA ALA A 170 4.67 10.89 6.80
C ALA A 170 5.06 12.09 7.67
N LEU A 171 4.25 12.46 8.65
CA LEU A 171 4.54 13.50 9.64
C LEU A 171 5.43 13.00 10.80
N ILE A 172 5.67 11.69 10.86
CA ILE A 172 6.59 11.08 11.81
C ILE A 172 8.01 11.49 11.47
N ASP A 173 8.71 12.04 12.45
CA ASP A 173 10.15 12.19 12.33
C ASP A 173 10.82 10.83 12.56
N LYS A 174 11.33 10.24 11.48
CA LYS A 174 12.09 8.98 11.51
C LYS A 174 13.60 9.25 11.70
N ARG A 175 14.05 10.51 11.73
CA ARG A 175 15.48 10.85 11.91
C ARG A 175 15.90 10.56 13.34
N GLY A 176 17.08 9.94 13.52
CA GLY A 176 17.56 9.50 14.83
C GLY A 176 16.85 8.28 15.41
N LYS A 177 15.73 7.83 14.84
CA LYS A 177 15.11 6.53 15.13
C LYS A 177 15.87 5.41 14.41
N HIS A 178 17.14 5.20 14.75
CA HIS A 178 17.69 3.85 14.69
C HIS A 178 16.76 3.00 15.55
N ARG A 179 15.97 2.13 14.92
CA ARG A 179 14.89 1.34 15.53
C ARG A 179 15.21 1.05 16.99
N LYS A 180 14.57 1.74 17.94
CA LYS A 180 14.97 1.74 19.35
C LYS A 180 15.04 0.34 19.99
N ASN A 181 14.51 -0.70 19.34
CA ASN A 181 14.55 -2.09 19.82
C ASN A 181 14.98 -3.14 18.77
N ALA A 182 15.37 -2.78 17.54
CA ALA A 182 15.63 -3.83 16.51
C ALA A 182 16.97 -4.55 16.66
N SER A 183 17.79 -4.13 17.62
CA SER A 183 19.04 -4.79 17.99
C SER A 183 19.03 -5.25 19.44
N VAL A 184 17.88 -5.16 20.13
CA VAL A 184 17.78 -5.56 21.54
C VAL A 184 17.39 -7.04 21.57
N LEU A 185 18.32 -7.86 22.04
CA LEU A 185 18.08 -9.28 22.27
C LEU A 185 17.10 -9.43 23.45
N GLU A 186 16.02 -10.19 23.26
CA GLU A 186 15.13 -10.59 24.35
C GLU A 186 15.88 -11.46 25.37
N GLU A 187 15.40 -11.53 26.62
CA GLU A 187 16.13 -12.22 27.69
C GLU A 187 16.41 -13.69 27.37
N TRP A 188 15.42 -14.41 26.84
CA TRP A 188 15.61 -15.80 26.42
C TRP A 188 16.59 -15.94 25.25
N MET A 189 16.74 -14.92 24.40
CA MET A 189 17.73 -14.94 23.31
C MET A 189 19.14 -14.78 23.86
N LYS A 190 19.31 -13.94 24.88
CA LYS A 190 20.57 -13.78 25.60
C LYS A 190 20.97 -15.09 26.29
N GLU A 191 20.03 -15.71 27.01
CA GLU A 191 20.22 -17.01 27.64
C GLU A 191 20.61 -18.07 26.60
N PHE A 192 19.87 -18.18 25.50
CA PHE A 192 20.18 -19.10 24.42
C PHE A 192 21.58 -18.88 23.84
N ILE A 193 21.97 -17.62 23.62
CA ILE A 193 23.32 -17.26 23.14
C ILE A 193 24.37 -17.72 24.14
N LEU A 194 24.18 -17.45 25.44
CA LEU A 194 25.13 -17.82 26.49
C LEU A 194 25.22 -19.33 26.70
N GLU A 195 24.10 -20.05 26.68
CA GLU A 195 24.07 -21.52 26.77
C GLU A 195 24.85 -22.17 25.63
N ASN A 196 24.58 -21.74 24.39
CA ASN A 196 25.32 -22.24 23.24
C ASN A 196 26.79 -21.84 23.35
N PHE A 197 27.07 -20.59 23.69
CA PHE A 197 28.43 -20.10 23.87
C PHE A 197 29.23 -20.95 24.89
N ARG A 198 28.67 -21.20 26.08
CA ARG A 198 29.26 -22.04 27.13
C ARG A 198 29.41 -23.49 26.69
N ALA A 199 28.46 -24.02 25.92
CA ALA A 199 28.52 -25.39 25.39
C ALA A 199 29.62 -25.58 24.32
N TYR A 200 29.94 -24.55 23.53
CA TYR A 200 30.99 -24.62 22.51
C TYR A 200 32.41 -24.53 23.09
N GLY A 201 32.59 -23.98 24.31
CA GLY A 201 33.89 -23.90 24.99
C GLY A 201 35.01 -23.28 24.14
N ALA A 202 36.26 -23.76 24.30
CA ALA A 202 37.43 -23.33 23.52
C ALA A 202 37.36 -23.67 22.01
N GLY A 203 36.33 -24.40 21.56
CA GLY A 203 36.07 -24.67 20.15
C GLY A 203 35.39 -23.45 19.52
N GLY A 204 36.17 -22.60 18.85
CA GLY A 204 35.75 -21.32 18.29
C GLY A 204 34.29 -21.25 17.84
N LEU A 205 33.50 -20.47 18.58
CA LEU A 205 32.07 -20.28 18.32
C LEU A 205 31.83 -19.73 16.90
N ASN A 206 31.07 -20.47 16.09
CA ASN A 206 30.60 -19.97 14.80
C ASN A 206 29.38 -19.07 14.99
N ILE A 207 29.61 -17.75 15.03
CA ILE A 207 28.56 -16.73 15.21
C ILE A 207 27.48 -16.84 14.14
N THR A 208 27.83 -17.18 12.89
CA THR A 208 26.88 -17.33 11.79
C THR A 208 25.94 -18.50 12.00
N GLU A 209 26.45 -19.60 12.55
CA GLU A 209 25.63 -20.77 12.86
C GLU A 209 24.74 -20.52 14.08
N LEU A 210 25.28 -19.89 15.13
CA LEU A 210 24.49 -19.47 16.29
C LEU A 210 23.36 -18.51 15.89
N TYR A 211 23.67 -17.59 14.98
CA TYR A 211 22.70 -16.67 14.38
C TYR A 211 21.56 -17.41 13.66
N ARG A 212 21.87 -18.43 12.86
CA ARG A 212 20.87 -19.25 12.16
C ARG A 212 20.01 -20.03 13.14
N ARG A 213 20.63 -20.70 14.12
CA ARG A 213 19.92 -21.47 15.15
C ARG A 213 19.00 -20.61 15.99
N LEU A 214 19.43 -19.41 16.37
CA LEU A 214 18.61 -18.47 17.13
C LEU A 214 17.39 -18.01 16.32
N HIS A 215 17.53 -17.77 15.02
CA HIS A 215 16.38 -17.48 14.14
C HIS A 215 15.45 -18.68 13.96
N GLN A 216 16.00 -19.89 13.87
CA GLN A 216 15.21 -21.13 13.81
C GLN A 216 14.36 -21.29 15.07
N GLU A 217 14.96 -21.11 16.25
CA GLU A 217 14.30 -21.22 17.53
C GLU A 217 13.27 -20.11 17.74
N TYR A 218 13.55 -18.89 17.28
CA TYR A 218 12.59 -17.79 17.26
C TYR A 218 11.31 -18.15 16.48
N PHE A 219 11.45 -18.64 15.26
CA PHE A 219 10.30 -19.05 14.44
C PHE A 219 9.57 -20.23 15.07
N ARG A 220 10.29 -21.18 15.68
CA ARG A 220 9.69 -22.32 16.39
C ARG A 220 8.83 -21.86 17.57
N ARG A 221 9.33 -20.97 18.43
CA ARG A 221 8.63 -20.45 19.61
C ARG A 221 7.36 -19.68 19.25
N ARG A 222 7.31 -19.05 18.07
CA ARG A 222 6.12 -18.36 17.55
C ARG A 222 5.14 -19.25 16.78
N GLY A 223 5.42 -20.55 16.63
CA GLY A 223 4.60 -21.45 15.80
C GLY A 223 4.76 -21.22 14.29
N GLU A 224 5.80 -20.49 13.89
CA GLU A 224 6.06 -20.08 12.51
C GLU A 224 7.26 -20.82 11.89
N ALA A 225 7.53 -22.07 12.30
CA ALA A 225 8.73 -22.81 11.88
C ALA A 225 8.92 -22.90 10.35
N HIS A 226 7.82 -22.88 9.59
CA HIS A 226 7.79 -22.84 8.13
C HIS A 226 8.44 -21.59 7.51
N ASN A 227 8.67 -20.53 8.30
CA ASN A 227 9.35 -19.31 7.86
C ASN A 227 10.88 -19.42 7.85
N TYR A 228 11.47 -20.40 8.55
CA TYR A 228 12.93 -20.56 8.61
C TYR A 228 13.59 -20.81 7.23
N PRO A 229 13.07 -21.67 6.35
CA PRO A 229 13.60 -21.82 4.99
C PRO A 229 13.50 -20.53 4.16
N ASN A 230 12.43 -19.76 4.34
CA ASN A 230 12.24 -18.47 3.66
C ASN A 230 13.23 -17.41 4.16
N PHE A 231 13.60 -17.47 5.44
CA PHE A 231 14.69 -16.68 6.00
C PHE A 231 16.06 -17.06 5.39
N LEU A 232 16.39 -18.35 5.32
CA LEU A 232 17.67 -18.82 4.74
C LEU A 232 17.82 -18.42 3.26
N THR A 233 16.72 -18.38 2.52
CA THR A 233 16.68 -17.96 1.10
C THR A 233 16.60 -16.45 0.92
N GLY A 234 16.59 -15.66 2.00
CA GLY A 234 16.56 -14.19 1.95
C GLY A 234 15.20 -13.58 1.60
N LYS A 235 14.14 -14.39 1.52
CA LYS A 235 12.76 -13.91 1.26
C LYS A 235 12.16 -13.20 2.47
N ILE A 236 12.59 -13.57 3.68
CA ILE A 236 12.19 -12.93 4.93
C ILE A 236 13.40 -12.18 5.49
N LYS A 237 13.17 -10.92 5.91
CA LYS A 237 14.19 -10.13 6.59
C LYS A 237 14.50 -10.72 7.98
N PRO A 238 15.77 -10.77 8.37
CA PRO A 238 16.14 -11.24 9.71
C PRO A 238 15.62 -10.33 10.82
N LEU A 239 15.53 -10.90 12.03
CA LEU A 239 15.18 -10.16 13.24
C LEU A 239 16.23 -9.09 13.55
N PHE A 240 17.50 -9.47 13.45
CA PHE A 240 18.67 -8.62 13.64
C PHE A 240 19.84 -9.13 12.78
N ASP A 241 20.96 -8.40 12.76
CA ASP A 241 22.18 -8.83 12.05
C ASP A 241 23.06 -9.72 12.94
N ALA A 242 23.85 -10.62 12.35
CA ALA A 242 24.79 -11.48 13.10
C ALA A 242 25.76 -10.69 13.99
N GLY A 243 26.09 -9.45 13.60
CA GLY A 243 26.90 -8.53 14.41
C GLY A 243 26.26 -8.14 15.75
N VAL A 244 24.94 -8.30 15.92
CA VAL A 244 24.27 -8.10 17.22
C VAL A 244 24.71 -9.15 18.23
N ILE A 245 24.78 -10.42 17.83
CA ILE A 245 25.25 -11.52 18.69
C ILE A 245 26.72 -11.28 19.07
N LYS A 246 27.55 -10.89 18.10
CA LYS A 246 28.96 -10.58 18.34
C LYS A 246 29.12 -9.49 19.39
N ARG A 247 28.45 -8.34 19.21
CA ARG A 247 28.52 -7.21 20.16
C ARG A 247 28.05 -7.60 21.56
N TYR A 248 27.01 -8.42 21.65
CA TYR A 248 26.51 -8.92 22.93
C TYR A 248 27.57 -9.77 23.64
N LEU A 249 28.17 -10.73 22.94
CA LEU A 249 29.25 -11.56 23.50
C LEU A 249 30.48 -10.74 23.87
N ASP A 250 30.93 -9.82 23.01
CA ASP A 250 32.07 -8.93 23.28
C ASP A 250 31.85 -8.10 24.56
N GLY A 251 30.64 -7.58 24.77
CA GLY A 251 30.26 -6.86 25.99
C GLY A 251 30.16 -7.76 27.23
N TYR A 252 29.64 -8.98 27.05
CA TYR A 252 29.58 -9.99 28.11
C TYR A 252 31.00 -10.38 28.57
N TYR A 253 31.93 -10.61 27.64
CA TYR A 253 33.33 -10.91 27.94
C TYR A 253 34.04 -9.81 28.70
N ALA A 254 33.82 -8.55 28.33
CA ALA A 254 34.43 -7.42 29.01
C ALA A 254 34.10 -7.42 30.52
N SER A 255 32.93 -7.94 30.88
CA SER A 255 32.42 -8.03 32.25
C SER A 255 32.72 -9.39 32.92
N ASN A 256 32.86 -10.47 32.15
CA ASN A 256 32.99 -11.85 32.65
C ASN A 256 34.22 -12.57 32.08
N LYS A 257 35.41 -11.98 32.28
CA LYS A 257 36.68 -12.46 31.70
C LYS A 257 37.11 -13.88 32.12
N LEU A 258 36.47 -14.47 33.13
CA LEU A 258 36.83 -15.77 33.71
C LEU A 258 36.07 -16.97 33.11
N GLU A 259 35.10 -16.75 32.21
CA GLU A 259 34.31 -17.82 31.58
C GLU A 259 34.94 -18.40 30.28
N TYR A 260 36.26 -18.27 30.11
CA TYR A 260 37.00 -18.80 28.94
C TYR A 260 38.07 -19.82 29.36
#